data_AF-A0A562M6Z8-F1
#
_entry.id   AF-A0A562M6Z8-F1
#
_cell.length_a   1.000
_cell.length_b   1.000
_cell.length_c   1.000
_cell.angle_alpha   90.00
_cell.angle_beta   90.00
_cell.angle_gamma   90.00
#
_symmetry.space_group_name_H-M   'P 1'
#
loop_
_entity.id
_entity.type
_entity.pdbx_description
1 polymer ?
#
loop_
_entity_poly.entity_id
_entity_poly.type
_entity_poly.pdbx_seq_one_letter_code
_entity_poly.pdbx_strand_id
1 'polypeptide(L)'
;MAKSTPYKINPEKLKSTLLSIKARFESKSFRKMTDVSDMYSTGLKKALNMGHDSFVTKFLDPSKFTVEDILKLSDITGVDKNIIWEFITTQVEQERPKHNISDLLPSSNVENSDDSSNTI
;
A
#
# COMPACT_ATOMS: atom_id res chain seq x y z
N MET A 1 -13.98 37.14 -5.26
CA MET A 1 -13.51 35.74 -5.22
C MET A 1 -12.17 35.66 -5.96
N ALA A 2 -11.06 35.45 -5.25
CA ALA A 2 -9.75 35.32 -5.90
C ALA A 2 -9.73 34.02 -6.71
N LYS A 3 -9.58 34.12 -8.04
CA LYS A 3 -9.35 32.97 -8.91
C LYS A 3 -7.96 32.43 -8.59
N SER A 4 -7.88 31.30 -7.88
CA SER A 4 -6.66 30.51 -7.77
C SER A 4 -6.21 30.17 -9.19
N THR A 5 -5.06 30.71 -9.60
CA THR A 5 -4.38 30.27 -10.82
C THR A 5 -4.11 28.76 -10.67
N PRO A 6 -4.48 27.92 -11.65
CA PRO A 6 -4.22 26.50 -11.54
C PRO A 6 -2.72 26.29 -11.45
N TYR A 7 -2.27 25.70 -10.33
CA TYR A 7 -0.87 25.37 -10.11
C TYR A 7 -0.38 24.52 -11.30
N LYS A 8 0.48 25.12 -12.12
CA LYS A 8 0.96 24.51 -13.36
C LYS A 8 2.02 23.48 -13.00
N ILE A 9 1.69 22.20 -13.17
CA ILE A 9 2.66 21.11 -13.01
C ILE A 9 3.69 21.20 -14.15
N ASN A 10 4.97 21.05 -13.81
CA ASN A 10 6.02 20.95 -14.82
C ASN A 10 5.98 19.53 -15.42
N PRO A 11 5.64 19.36 -16.71
CA PRO A 11 5.47 18.05 -17.33
C PRO A 11 6.78 17.26 -17.41
N GLU A 12 7.90 17.91 -17.69
CA GLU A 12 9.21 17.26 -17.76
C GLU A 12 9.66 16.75 -16.39
N LYS A 13 9.45 17.56 -15.35
CA LYS A 13 9.71 17.14 -13.96
C LYS A 13 8.81 15.99 -13.55
N LEU A 14 7.54 16.02 -13.91
CA LEU A 14 6.62 14.91 -13.63
C LEU A 14 7.09 13.63 -14.31
N LYS A 15 7.41 13.70 -15.61
CA LYS A 15 7.91 12.56 -16.39
C LYS A 15 9.18 11.95 -15.78
N SER A 16 10.18 12.76 -15.47
CA SER A 16 11.43 12.27 -14.86
C SER A 16 11.21 11.69 -13.46
N THR A 17 10.29 12.27 -12.69
CA THR A 17 9.90 11.75 -11.37
C THR A 17 9.27 10.37 -11.47
N LEU A 18 8.30 10.19 -12.38
CA LEU A 18 7.62 8.90 -12.58
C LEU A 18 8.59 7.80 -13.02
N LEU A 19 9.51 8.10 -13.93
CA LEU A 19 10.59 7.18 -14.32
C LEU A 19 11.49 6.81 -13.15
N SER A 20 11.84 7.80 -12.31
CA SER A 20 12.67 7.57 -11.13
C SER A 20 11.93 6.72 -10.09
N ILE A 21 10.62 6.96 -9.88
CA ILE A 21 9.79 6.13 -9.00
C ILE A 21 9.78 4.68 -9.49
N LYS A 22 9.60 4.48 -10.80
CA LYS A 22 9.62 3.14 -11.39
C LYS A 22 10.92 2.39 -11.12
N ALA A 23 12.05 3.00 -11.48
CA ALA A 23 13.36 2.41 -11.24
C ALA A 23 13.61 2.11 -9.75
N ARG A 24 13.11 2.97 -8.86
CA ARG A 24 13.28 2.81 -7.41
C ARG A 24 12.42 1.71 -6.79
N PHE A 25 11.20 1.50 -7.29
CA PHE A 25 10.38 0.34 -6.93
C PHE A 25 11.02 -0.96 -7.42
N GLU A 26 11.44 -1.03 -8.69
CA GLU A 26 12.04 -2.22 -9.29
C GLU A 26 13.36 -2.62 -8.62
N SER A 27 14.16 -1.63 -8.19
CA SER A 27 15.39 -1.85 -7.43
C SER A 27 15.19 -2.02 -5.92
N LYS A 28 13.94 -1.99 -5.43
CA LYS A 28 13.60 -2.09 -4.00
C LYS A 28 14.34 -1.06 -3.12
N SER A 29 14.55 0.15 -3.65
CA SER A 29 15.32 1.22 -2.98
C SER A 29 14.49 2.13 -2.06
N PHE A 30 13.16 2.05 -2.14
CA PHE A 30 12.27 2.74 -1.21
C PHE A 30 12.26 2.04 0.14
N ARG A 31 12.20 2.82 1.22
CA ARG A 31 12.08 2.30 2.60
C ARG A 31 10.69 2.49 3.14
N LYS A 32 10.02 3.58 2.76
CA LYS A 32 8.65 3.92 3.16
C LYS A 32 7.89 4.54 2.00
N MET A 33 6.55 4.50 2.04
CA MET A 33 5.72 5.20 1.06
C MET A 33 5.96 6.72 1.05
N THR A 34 6.32 7.33 2.19
CA THR A 34 6.68 8.76 2.25
C THR A 34 7.81 9.13 1.30
N ASP A 35 8.76 8.22 1.08
CA ASP A 35 9.87 8.43 0.14
C ASP A 35 9.38 8.64 -1.30
N VAL A 36 8.22 8.05 -1.65
CA VAL A 36 7.57 8.23 -2.96
C VAL A 36 6.92 9.62 -3.04
N SER A 37 6.15 10.00 -2.02
CA SER A 37 5.47 11.29 -1.99
C SER A 37 6.42 12.48 -1.97
N ASP A 38 7.60 12.32 -1.36
CA ASP A 38 8.60 13.39 -1.22
C ASP A 38 9.30 13.73 -2.53
N MET A 39 9.28 12.84 -3.52
CA MET A 39 9.95 13.08 -4.81
C MET A 39 9.32 14.25 -5.58
N TYR A 40 7.98 14.31 -5.64
CA TYR A 40 7.27 15.44 -6.24
C TYR A 40 5.80 15.50 -5.79
N SER A 41 5.57 15.80 -4.51
CA SER A 41 4.24 15.77 -3.87
C SER A 41 3.13 16.46 -4.67
N THR A 42 3.36 17.68 -5.16
CA THR A 42 2.34 18.42 -5.92
C THR A 42 2.05 17.80 -7.29
N GLY A 43 3.05 17.25 -7.96
CA GLY A 43 2.92 16.52 -9.23
C GLY A 43 2.18 15.21 -9.06
N LEU A 44 2.58 14.40 -8.08
CA LEU A 44 1.98 13.10 -7.80
C LEU A 44 0.54 13.22 -7.33
N LYS A 45 0.24 14.18 -6.43
CA LYS A 45 -1.13 14.47 -6.00
C LYS A 45 -2.06 14.75 -7.20
N LYS A 46 -1.58 15.57 -8.15
CA LYS A 46 -2.32 15.90 -9.36
C LYS A 46 -2.47 14.68 -10.27
N ALA A 47 -1.40 13.91 -10.48
CA ALA A 47 -1.39 12.73 -11.35
C ALA A 47 -2.29 11.59 -10.84
N LEU A 48 -2.30 11.36 -9.53
CA LEU A 48 -3.17 10.37 -8.88
C LEU A 48 -4.63 10.83 -8.73
N ASN A 49 -4.93 12.08 -9.10
CA ASN A 49 -6.22 12.72 -8.87
C ASN A 49 -6.69 12.59 -7.40
N MET A 50 -5.78 12.84 -6.45
CA MET A 50 -6.05 12.76 -5.02
C MET A 50 -6.22 14.14 -4.39
N GLY A 51 -7.14 14.25 -3.43
CA GLY A 51 -7.22 15.39 -2.52
C GLY A 51 -5.94 15.52 -1.67
N HIS A 52 -5.66 16.71 -1.14
CA HIS A 52 -4.46 16.94 -0.33
C HIS A 52 -4.41 16.02 0.90
N ASP A 53 -5.49 15.97 1.67
CA ASP A 53 -5.55 15.19 2.90
C ASP A 53 -5.45 13.70 2.60
N SER A 54 -6.19 13.22 1.59
CA SER A 54 -6.08 11.82 1.15
C SER A 54 -4.67 11.46 0.70
N PHE A 55 -3.96 12.37 0.02
CA PHE A 55 -2.58 12.13 -0.39
C PHE A 55 -1.67 12.03 0.84
N VAL A 56 -1.70 13.02 1.73
CA VAL A 56 -0.86 13.03 2.94
C VAL A 56 -1.15 11.82 3.82
N THR A 57 -2.42 11.55 4.13
CA THR A 57 -2.82 10.43 4.99
C THR A 57 -2.37 9.09 4.43
N LYS A 58 -2.58 8.82 3.13
CA LYS A 58 -2.24 7.51 2.55
C LYS A 58 -0.74 7.28 2.46
N PHE A 59 0.03 8.29 2.06
CA PHE A 59 1.49 8.13 1.97
C PHE A 59 2.16 8.10 3.35
N LEU A 60 1.55 8.69 4.38
CA LEU A 60 1.97 8.58 5.77
C LEU A 60 1.56 7.26 6.43
N ASP A 61 0.34 6.79 6.16
CA ASP A 61 -0.24 5.53 6.64
C ASP A 61 -0.66 4.66 5.44
N PRO A 62 0.23 3.77 4.98
CA PRO A 62 -0.03 2.93 3.80
C PRO A 62 -1.23 1.99 3.96
N SER A 63 -1.70 1.72 5.19
CA SER A 63 -2.88 0.88 5.42
C SER A 63 -4.17 1.50 4.87
N LYS A 64 -4.15 2.80 4.56
CA LYS A 64 -5.28 3.54 3.97
C LYS A 64 -5.29 3.51 2.45
N PHE A 65 -4.29 2.92 1.79
CA PHE A 65 -4.34 2.72 0.35
C PHE A 65 -5.48 1.75 0.00
N THR A 66 -6.31 2.18 -0.93
CA THR A 66 -7.31 1.31 -1.55
C THR A 66 -6.70 0.59 -2.74
N VAL A 67 -7.35 -0.47 -3.21
CA VAL A 67 -6.97 -1.15 -4.45
C VAL A 67 -6.96 -0.17 -5.63
N GLU A 68 -7.92 0.75 -5.70
CA GLU A 68 -7.98 1.78 -6.76
C GLU A 68 -6.75 2.70 -6.73
N ASP A 69 -6.27 3.08 -5.54
CA ASP A 69 -5.07 3.93 -5.42
C ASP A 69 -3.81 3.21 -5.92
N ILE A 70 -3.71 1.90 -5.66
CA ILE A 70 -2.60 1.06 -6.10
C ILE A 70 -2.60 0.90 -7.61
N LEU A 71 -3.78 0.67 -8.20
CA LEU A 71 -3.94 0.62 -9.65
C LEU A 71 -3.58 1.96 -10.30
N LYS A 72 -4.07 3.08 -9.76
CA LYS A 72 -3.67 4.42 -10.24
C LYS A 72 -2.17 4.65 -10.15
N LEU A 73 -1.53 4.24 -9.05
CA LEU A 73 -0.08 4.39 -8.90
C LEU A 73 0.67 3.52 -9.92
N SER A 74 0.17 2.30 -10.18
CA SER A 74 0.69 1.41 -11.22
C SER A 74 0.56 2.05 -12.61
N ASP A 75 -0.61 2.59 -12.94
CA ASP A 75 -0.88 3.22 -14.24
C ASP A 75 0.03 4.42 -14.51
N ILE A 76 0.21 5.32 -13.53
CA ILE A 76 0.99 6.54 -13.75
C ILE A 76 2.51 6.30 -13.70
N THR A 77 2.98 5.31 -12.93
CA THR A 77 4.41 5.02 -12.80
C THR A 77 4.89 3.95 -13.77
N GLY A 78 3.98 3.11 -14.28
CA GLY A 78 4.31 1.92 -15.06
C GLY A 78 5.00 0.81 -14.25
N VAL A 79 4.88 0.84 -12.92
CA VAL A 79 5.32 -0.22 -12.00
C VAL A 79 4.23 -1.28 -11.92
N ASP A 80 4.62 -2.56 -11.84
CA ASP A 80 3.65 -3.64 -11.60
C ASP A 80 2.91 -3.42 -10.26
N LYS A 81 1.57 -3.43 -10.31
CA LYS A 81 0.71 -3.32 -9.13
C LYS A 81 1.07 -4.28 -8.00
N ASN A 82 1.59 -5.47 -8.32
CA ASN A 82 1.99 -6.47 -7.33
C ASN A 82 3.22 -6.04 -6.55
N ILE A 83 4.17 -5.33 -7.19
CA ILE A 83 5.35 -4.76 -6.52
C ILE A 83 4.91 -3.67 -5.54
N ILE A 84 3.98 -2.80 -5.96
CA ILE A 84 3.42 -1.75 -5.10
C ILE A 84 2.65 -2.38 -3.92
N TRP A 85 1.82 -3.38 -4.20
CA TRP A 85 1.04 -4.11 -3.19
C TRP A 85 1.97 -4.75 -2.16
N GLU A 86 2.96 -5.54 -2.59
CA GLU A 86 3.94 -6.20 -1.72
C GLU A 86 4.65 -5.20 -0.81
N PHE A 87 5.07 -4.06 -1.37
CA PHE A 87 5.73 -3.01 -0.59
C PHE A 87 4.81 -2.42 0.49
N ILE A 88 3.58 -2.06 0.13
CA ILE A 88 2.58 -1.53 1.07
C ILE A 88 2.26 -2.55 2.15
N THR A 89 1.96 -3.80 1.79
CA THR A 89 1.59 -4.83 2.77
C THR A 89 2.73 -5.15 3.71
N THR A 90 3.97 -5.25 3.21
CA THR A 90 5.15 -5.47 4.05
C THR A 90 5.31 -4.38 5.08
N GLN A 91 5.14 -3.11 4.69
CA GLN A 91 5.22 -1.99 5.61
C GLN A 91 4.09 -2.04 6.66
N VAL A 92 2.85 -2.28 6.24
CA VAL A 92 1.69 -2.37 7.13
C VAL A 92 1.81 -3.54 8.12
N GLU A 93 2.35 -4.68 7.68
CA GLU A 93 2.55 -5.85 8.53
C GLU A 93 3.61 -5.64 9.61
N GLN A 94 4.61 -4.80 9.36
CA GLN A 94 5.61 -4.41 10.37
C GLN A 94 5.03 -3.49 11.44
N GLU A 95 3.99 -2.70 11.10
CA GLU A 95 3.43 -1.67 11.97
C GLU A 95 2.15 -2.13 12.70
N ARG A 96 1.45 -3.16 12.22
CA ARG A 96 0.18 -3.62 12.82
C ARG A 96 0.33 -4.78 13.79
N PRO A 97 -0.47 -4.84 14.87
CA PRO A 97 -0.62 -6.05 15.66
C PRO A 97 -1.35 -7.13 14.86
N LYS A 98 -0.92 -8.38 15.00
CA LYS A 98 -1.65 -9.52 14.42
C LYS A 98 -2.96 -9.73 15.19
N HIS A 99 -4.06 -9.81 14.46
CA HIS A 99 -5.36 -10.09 15.06
C HIS A 99 -5.48 -11.60 15.33
N ASN A 100 -5.64 -11.98 16.59
CA ASN A 100 -5.81 -13.36 17.01
C ASN A 100 -7.30 -13.62 17.31
N ILE A 101 -7.86 -14.68 16.71
CA ILE A 101 -9.26 -15.10 16.91
C ILE A 101 -9.36 -16.48 17.58
N SER A 102 -8.27 -17.05 18.10
CA SER A 102 -8.25 -18.36 18.75
C SER A 102 -9.28 -18.45 19.88
N ASP A 103 -9.54 -17.35 20.59
CA ASP A 103 -10.53 -17.29 21.67
C ASP A 103 -11.99 -17.39 21.17
N LEU A 104 -12.21 -17.19 19.86
CA LEU A 104 -13.53 -17.28 19.21
C LEU A 104 -13.74 -18.64 18.52
N LEU A 105 -12.68 -19.42 18.35
CA LEU A 105 -12.75 -20.73 17.71
C LEU A 105 -12.83 -21.81 18.79
N PRO A 106 -13.70 -22.82 18.64
CA PRO A 106 -13.68 -23.96 19.55
C PRO A 106 -12.29 -24.58 19.51
N SER A 107 -11.69 -24.77 20.69
CA SER A 107 -10.47 -25.58 20.80
C SER A 107 -10.83 -26.94 20.21
N SER A 108 -10.14 -27.36 19.16
CA SER A 108 -10.30 -28.70 18.62
C SER A 108 -9.81 -29.68 19.69
N ASN A 109 -10.70 -30.06 20.60
CA ASN A 109 -10.63 -31.34 21.28
C ASN A 109 -10.79 -32.35 20.15
N VAL A 110 -9.66 -32.77 19.59
CA VAL A 110 -9.57 -34.05 18.90
C VAL A 110 -9.93 -35.05 19.99
N GLU A 111 -11.20 -35.40 20.08
CA GLU A 111 -11.64 -36.60 20.76
C GLU A 111 -10.91 -37.74 20.05
N ASN A 112 -9.77 -38.15 20.62
CA ASN A 112 -9.30 -39.52 20.46
C ASN A 112 -10.38 -40.39 21.08
N SER A 113 -11.37 -40.77 20.27
CA SER A 113 -12.10 -42.00 20.50
C SER A 113 -11.10 -43.13 20.23
N ASP A 114 -10.25 -43.40 21.22
CA ASP A 114 -9.72 -44.74 21.44
C ASP A 114 -10.92 -45.64 21.68
N ASP A 115 -11.56 -46.13 20.60
CA ASP A 115 -12.43 -47.30 20.70
C ASP A 115 -11.52 -48.52 20.89
N SER A 116 -10.99 -48.61 22.11
CA SER A 116 -10.45 -49.82 22.68
C SER A 116 -11.61 -50.69 23.15
N SER A 117 -12.37 -51.26 22.21
CA SER A 117 -13.29 -52.36 22.50
C SER A 117 -12.67 -53.69 22.08
N ASN A 118 -11.84 -54.21 22.98
CA ASN A 118 -11.45 -55.62 23.05
C ASN A 118 -12.64 -56.41 23.63
N THR A 119 -13.18 -57.43 22.95
CA THR A 119 -13.87 -58.59 23.58
C THR A 119 -14.05 -59.77 22.58
N ILE A 120 -13.28 -60.84 22.85
CA ILE A 120 -13.41 -62.30 22.54
C ILE A 120 -13.37 -62.74 21.07
#